data_AF-V5IB79-F1
#
_entry.id   AF-V5IB79-F1
#
_cell.length_a   1.000
_cell.length_b   1.000
_cell.length_c   1.000
_cell.angle_alpha   90.00
_cell.angle_beta   90.00
_cell.angle_gamma   90.00
#
_symmetry.space_group_name_H-M   'P 1'
#
loop_
_entity.id
_entity.type
_entity.pdbx_description
1 polymer ?
#
loop_
_entity_poly.entity_id
_entity_poly.type
_entity_poly.pdbx_seq_one_letter_code
_entity_poly.pdbx_strand_id
1 'polypeptide(L)'
;MMLAWAIFALLQAECVLGYEEKPFTCPDGTKISSIQVCDGKRQCYDYDDFGDYDDENYNVCVDPQQINFTLNLVTQRYESGTVDLVWLPDEAPFNDTQDNIGWHVTNGVHVTLAGYFLTVKSMKETVNAKLEVPSKKHRLTSLKPSTDYEVILRPFYAKNGETNEMYRIGRASTTKFLSPAAAPPRPTYVLFSFDGRRPREIGLTVGDSLIHNGGRTGHRVRW
;
A
#
# COMPACT_ATOMS: atom_id res chain seq x y z
N MET A 1 -7.32 24.17 -41.84
CA MET A 1 -6.55 24.00 -40.59
C MET A 1 -7.57 23.89 -39.45
N MET A 2 -8.36 22.82 -39.28
CA MET A 2 -8.05 21.40 -39.06
C MET A 2 -6.92 21.18 -38.05
N LEU A 3 -7.27 20.47 -36.96
CA LEU A 3 -6.45 20.05 -35.81
C LEU A 3 -6.10 21.10 -34.74
N ALA A 4 -7.09 21.56 -33.98
CA ALA A 4 -6.87 22.02 -32.60
C ALA A 4 -8.04 21.69 -31.66
N TRP A 5 -8.84 20.68 -32.02
CA TRP A 5 -10.03 20.22 -31.30
C TRP A 5 -9.90 18.74 -30.88
N ALA A 6 -8.70 18.27 -30.53
CA ALA A 6 -8.46 16.85 -30.30
C ALA A 6 -7.35 16.50 -29.29
N ILE A 7 -7.09 17.32 -28.27
CA ILE A 7 -6.29 16.89 -27.09
C ILE A 7 -6.98 17.32 -25.78
N PHE A 8 -8.30 17.49 -25.82
CA PHE A 8 -9.17 17.67 -24.66
C PHE A 8 -10.22 16.54 -24.59
N ALA A 9 -9.87 15.37 -25.12
CA ALA A 9 -10.64 14.14 -25.05
C ALA A 9 -9.70 13.01 -24.63
N LEU A 10 -10.17 12.17 -23.70
CA LEU A 10 -9.46 11.14 -22.94
C LEU A 10 -8.98 11.55 -21.54
N LEU A 11 -9.64 12.53 -20.92
CA LEU A 11 -10.05 12.35 -19.52
C LEU A 11 -11.31 11.48 -19.57
N GLN A 12 -11.12 10.18 -19.78
CA GLN A 12 -12.14 9.25 -19.33
C GLN A 12 -12.14 9.35 -17.81
N ALA A 13 -13.09 10.13 -17.30
CA ALA A 13 -13.67 9.85 -16.01
C ALA A 13 -14.33 8.48 -16.12
N GLU A 14 -13.50 7.42 -16.12
CA GLU A 14 -13.94 6.17 -15.56
C GLU A 14 -14.30 6.50 -14.13
N CYS A 15 -15.57 6.37 -13.77
CA CYS A 15 -15.94 6.16 -12.37
C CYS A 15 -15.18 4.92 -11.92
N VAL A 16 -13.93 5.10 -11.49
CA VAL A 16 -13.18 4.08 -10.82
C VAL A 16 -13.93 3.89 -9.52
N LEU A 17 -14.77 2.85 -9.47
CA LEU A 17 -15.15 2.12 -8.27
C LEU A 17 -13.84 1.76 -7.55
N GLY A 18 -13.29 2.73 -6.85
CA GLY A 18 -11.99 2.69 -6.23
C GLY A 18 -12.16 2.24 -4.79
N TYR A 19 -11.33 1.30 -4.36
CA TYR A 19 -11.22 0.95 -2.96
C TYR A 19 -10.12 1.81 -2.32
N GLU A 20 -10.41 2.36 -1.14
CA GLU A 20 -9.45 3.14 -0.38
C GLU A 20 -9.08 2.39 0.91
N GLU A 21 -7.80 2.03 1.04
CA GLU A 21 -7.28 1.33 2.23
C GLU A 21 -7.25 2.26 3.45
N LYS A 22 -8.32 2.23 4.25
CA LYS A 22 -8.46 2.97 5.51
C LYS A 22 -8.67 2.03 6.70
N PRO A 23 -8.20 2.40 7.91
CA PRO A 23 -8.55 1.67 9.12
C PRO A 23 -10.08 1.55 9.25
N PHE A 24 -10.56 0.37 9.62
CA PHE A 24 -11.98 0.14 9.86
C PHE A 24 -12.28 0.45 11.33
N THR A 25 -13.45 1.05 11.58
CA THR A 25 -13.90 1.37 12.94
C THR A 25 -15.11 0.49 13.22
N CYS A 26 -14.96 -0.44 14.16
CA CYS A 26 -16.03 -1.28 14.66
C CYS A 26 -17.14 -0.42 15.31
N PRO A 27 -18.37 -0.96 15.43
CA PRO A 27 -19.50 -0.24 16.04
C PRO A 27 -19.24 0.26 17.47
N ASP A 28 -18.43 -0.45 18.25
CA ASP A 28 -17.99 -0.09 19.61
C ASP A 28 -16.94 1.04 19.64
N GLY A 29 -16.48 1.50 18.48
CA GLY A 29 -15.43 2.52 18.33
C GLY A 29 -14.00 1.96 18.24
N THR A 30 -13.81 0.64 18.37
CA THR A 30 -12.52 -0.01 18.21
C THR A 30 -12.01 0.15 16.77
N LYS A 31 -10.75 0.52 16.60
CA LYS A 31 -10.13 0.64 15.27
C LYS A 31 -9.26 -0.56 14.97
N ILE A 32 -9.53 -1.21 13.85
CA ILE A 32 -8.74 -2.33 13.34
C ILE A 32 -7.97 -1.90 12.09
N SER A 33 -6.88 -2.62 11.79
CA SER A 33 -6.10 -2.36 10.60
C SER A 33 -6.87 -2.76 9.34
N SER A 34 -6.71 -2.00 8.26
CA SER A 34 -7.42 -2.26 7.00
C SER A 34 -7.09 -3.64 6.43
N ILE A 35 -5.88 -4.17 6.70
CA ILE A 35 -5.46 -5.52 6.26
C ILE A 35 -6.26 -6.66 6.91
N GLN A 36 -6.94 -6.40 8.03
CA GLN A 36 -7.71 -7.39 8.77
C GLN A 36 -9.17 -7.46 8.28
N VAL A 37 -9.62 -6.46 7.52
CA VAL A 37 -10.95 -6.43 6.88
C VAL A 37 -10.99 -7.44 5.73
N CYS A 38 -12.08 -8.22 5.67
CA CYS A 38 -12.27 -9.31 4.71
C CYS A 38 -11.14 -10.34 4.71
N ASP A 39 -10.57 -10.64 5.88
CA ASP A 39 -9.54 -11.66 6.05
C ASP A 39 -10.10 -13.04 6.43
N GLY A 40 -11.43 -13.12 6.60
CA GLY A 40 -12.19 -14.30 6.95
C GLY A 40 -12.29 -14.53 8.46
N LYS A 41 -11.89 -13.56 9.30
CA LYS A 41 -11.94 -13.67 10.76
C LYS A 41 -12.58 -12.42 11.34
N ARG A 42 -13.79 -12.53 11.87
CA ARG A 42 -14.45 -11.43 12.58
C ARG A 42 -13.57 -10.91 13.74
N GLN A 43 -13.20 -9.63 13.69
CA GLN A 43 -12.48 -8.96 14.78
C GLN A 43 -13.38 -7.96 15.52
N CYS A 44 -14.39 -7.41 14.84
CA CYS A 44 -15.43 -6.63 15.49
C CYS A 44 -16.42 -7.60 16.15
N TYR A 45 -16.25 -7.83 17.46
CA TYR A 45 -17.23 -8.58 18.24
C TYR A 45 -18.41 -7.68 18.56
N ASP A 46 -19.53 -7.87 17.85
CA ASP A 46 -20.78 -7.23 18.25
C ASP A 46 -21.52 -8.08 19.29
N TYR A 47 -22.12 -7.41 20.27
CA TYR A 47 -22.90 -8.04 21.34
C TYR A 47 -24.33 -8.37 20.89
N ASP A 48 -24.75 -7.86 19.72
CA ASP A 48 -26.09 -8.04 19.17
C ASP A 48 -26.02 -8.66 17.76
N ASP A 49 -26.73 -9.78 17.60
CA ASP A 49 -26.76 -10.73 16.48
C ASP A 49 -27.37 -10.16 15.17
N PHE A 50 -27.48 -8.82 15.04
CA PHE A 50 -28.23 -8.18 13.96
C PHE A 50 -27.52 -6.93 13.40
N GLY A 51 -26.71 -7.15 12.36
CA GLY A 51 -26.66 -6.19 11.24
C GLY A 51 -25.27 -5.81 10.76
N ASP A 52 -24.95 -6.22 9.54
CA ASP A 52 -24.35 -5.45 8.42
C ASP A 52 -23.15 -4.49 8.65
N TYR A 53 -22.52 -4.47 9.83
CA TYR A 53 -21.47 -3.51 10.20
C TYR A 53 -20.25 -4.18 10.82
N ASP A 54 -19.95 -5.41 10.42
CA ASP A 54 -18.68 -6.05 10.77
C ASP A 54 -17.63 -5.92 9.66
N ASP A 55 -16.41 -6.22 10.05
CA ASP A 55 -15.21 -6.26 9.21
C ASP A 55 -15.25 -7.37 8.14
N GLU A 56 -16.26 -8.23 8.18
CA GLU A 56 -16.47 -9.39 7.31
C GLU A 56 -17.82 -9.31 6.54
N ASN A 57 -18.38 -8.10 6.40
CA ASN A 57 -19.70 -7.89 5.79
C ASN A 57 -19.81 -8.53 4.40
N TYR A 58 -20.74 -9.46 4.22
CA TYR A 58 -20.95 -10.23 2.99
C TYR A 58 -21.32 -9.42 1.74
N ASN A 59 -21.76 -8.17 1.91
CA ASN A 59 -22.03 -7.26 0.80
C ASN A 59 -20.73 -6.63 0.24
N VAL A 60 -19.67 -6.56 1.05
CA VAL A 60 -18.38 -5.96 0.70
C VAL A 60 -17.31 -7.04 0.50
N CYS A 61 -17.25 -8.00 1.42
CA CYS A 61 -16.27 -9.07 1.41
C CYS A 61 -16.68 -10.20 0.46
N VAL A 62 -15.69 -10.76 -0.22
CA VAL A 62 -15.85 -12.03 -0.91
C VAL A 62 -15.95 -13.15 0.11
N ASP A 63 -16.83 -14.11 -0.16
CA ASP A 63 -16.90 -15.34 0.63
C ASP A 63 -15.58 -16.12 0.47
N PRO A 64 -14.83 -16.37 1.57
CA PRO A 64 -13.58 -17.13 1.51
C PRO A 64 -13.75 -18.53 0.90
N GLN A 65 -14.93 -19.15 1.01
CA GLN A 65 -15.20 -20.47 0.44
C GLN A 65 -15.16 -20.49 -1.09
N GLN A 66 -15.36 -19.33 -1.74
CA GLN A 66 -15.25 -19.20 -3.20
C GLN A 66 -13.81 -18.96 -3.67
N ILE A 67 -12.88 -18.66 -2.75
CA ILE A 67 -11.51 -18.27 -3.06
C ILE A 67 -10.54 -19.33 -2.53
N ASN A 68 -9.94 -20.09 -3.44
CA ASN A 68 -9.02 -21.18 -3.10
C ASN A 68 -7.54 -20.76 -2.98
N PHE A 69 -7.25 -19.46 -2.95
CA PHE A 69 -5.89 -18.95 -2.87
C PHE A 69 -5.77 -17.75 -1.91
N THR A 70 -4.57 -17.57 -1.39
CA THR A 70 -4.14 -16.32 -0.75
C THR A 70 -3.04 -15.69 -1.57
N LEU A 71 -2.86 -14.38 -1.47
CA LEU A 71 -1.78 -13.69 -2.18
C LEU A 71 -0.54 -13.61 -1.29
N ASN A 72 0.61 -13.97 -1.86
CA ASN A 72 1.91 -13.77 -1.25
C ASN A 72 2.66 -12.67 -1.99
N LEU A 73 2.63 -11.46 -1.43
CA LEU A 73 3.28 -10.28 -1.97
C LEU A 73 4.71 -10.17 -1.46
N VAL A 74 5.65 -10.11 -2.39
CA VAL A 74 7.07 -9.94 -2.08
C VAL A 74 7.68 -8.80 -2.89
N THR A 75 8.65 -8.13 -2.28
CA THR A 75 9.53 -7.17 -2.96
C THR A 75 10.75 -7.89 -3.52
N GLN A 76 11.16 -7.53 -4.72
CA GLN A 76 12.38 -8.01 -5.38
C GLN A 76 13.11 -6.82 -6.02
N ARG A 77 14.42 -6.98 -6.23
CA ARG A 77 15.28 -6.07 -7.02
C ARG A 77 15.14 -4.59 -6.66
N TYR A 78 16.06 -4.12 -5.82
CA TYR A 78 16.14 -2.71 -5.45
C TYR A 78 17.08 -1.97 -6.39
N GLU A 79 16.58 -0.95 -7.07
CA GLU A 79 17.37 -0.09 -7.96
C GLU A 79 16.99 1.37 -7.71
N SER A 80 17.93 2.18 -7.23
CA SER A 80 17.85 3.66 -7.14
C SER A 80 16.45 4.28 -7.24
N GLY A 81 15.66 4.20 -6.17
CA GLY A 81 14.31 4.78 -6.11
C GLY A 81 13.20 3.92 -6.74
N THR A 82 13.46 2.65 -7.01
CA THR A 82 12.50 1.69 -7.56
C THR A 82 12.60 0.33 -6.84
N VAL A 83 11.49 -0.40 -6.82
CA VAL A 83 11.43 -1.79 -6.37
C VAL A 83 10.42 -2.56 -7.22
N ASP A 84 10.72 -3.80 -7.54
CA ASP A 84 9.77 -4.70 -8.19
C ASP A 84 8.90 -5.39 -7.13
N LEU A 85 7.59 -5.31 -7.29
CA LEU A 85 6.62 -6.10 -6.56
C LEU A 85 6.28 -7.34 -7.39
N VAL A 86 6.23 -8.49 -6.74
CA VAL A 86 5.78 -9.74 -7.34
C VAL A 86 4.80 -10.39 -6.37
N TRP A 87 3.69 -10.91 -6.88
CA TRP A 87 2.75 -11.68 -6.07
C TRP A 87 2.37 -12.97 -6.76
N LEU A 88 2.28 -14.03 -5.96
CA LEU A 88 1.86 -15.35 -6.40
C LEU A 88 0.67 -15.82 -5.55
N PRO A 89 -0.25 -16.58 -6.16
CA PRO A 89 -1.26 -17.28 -5.38
C PRO A 89 -0.58 -18.43 -4.63
N ASP A 90 -0.71 -18.43 -3.31
CA ASP A 90 -0.45 -19.58 -2.45
C ASP A 90 -1.79 -20.30 -2.22
N GLU A 91 -1.77 -21.63 -2.08
CA GLU A 91 -2.98 -22.37 -1.71
C GLU A 91 -3.56 -21.78 -0.41
N ALA A 92 -4.85 -21.42 -0.43
CA ALA A 92 -5.49 -20.94 0.78
C ALA A 92 -5.47 -22.08 1.81
N PRO A 93 -5.03 -21.83 3.06
CA PRO A 93 -5.20 -22.81 4.11
C PRO A 93 -6.71 -23.03 4.30
N PHE A 94 -7.24 -24.09 3.71
CA PHE A 94 -8.57 -24.61 3.98
C PHE A 94 -8.53 -25.21 5.39
N ASN A 95 -8.48 -24.34 6.41
CA ASN A 95 -8.70 -24.76 7.79
C ASN A 95 -10.05 -24.25 8.22
N ASP A 96 -11.00 -25.14 7.96
CA ASP A 96 -12.22 -25.36 8.71
C ASP A 96 -12.00 -25.09 10.21
N THR A 97 -12.35 -23.88 10.63
CA THR A 97 -12.97 -23.71 11.94
C THR A 97 -14.25 -22.95 11.67
N GLN A 98 -15.27 -23.75 11.41
CA GLN A 98 -16.70 -23.47 11.43
C GLN A 98 -17.20 -22.72 12.68
N ASP A 99 -16.33 -22.09 13.45
CA ASP A 99 -16.60 -21.70 14.83
C ASP A 99 -17.08 -20.27 15.01
N ASN A 100 -17.13 -19.41 13.99
CA ASN A 100 -17.58 -18.02 14.21
C ASN A 100 -18.18 -17.27 13.03
N ILE A 101 -18.49 -17.91 11.90
CA ILE A 101 -19.06 -17.17 10.78
C ILE A 101 -20.45 -17.69 10.42
N GLY A 102 -21.46 -16.98 10.92
CA GLY A 102 -22.83 -17.03 10.41
C GLY A 102 -22.92 -16.43 9.00
N TRP A 103 -22.10 -16.91 8.05
CA TRP A 103 -22.36 -16.67 6.63
C TRP A 103 -23.67 -17.37 6.31
N HIS A 104 -24.77 -16.61 6.35
CA HIS A 104 -26.05 -17.08 5.87
C HIS A 104 -25.86 -17.51 4.41
N VAL A 105 -26.05 -18.81 4.18
CA VAL A 105 -26.05 -19.46 2.87
C VAL A 105 -27.27 -18.96 2.10
N THR A 106 -27.25 -17.70 1.70
CA THR A 106 -28.31 -17.07 0.90
C THR A 106 -27.71 -16.66 -0.42
N ASN A 107 -27.97 -17.51 -1.43
CA ASN A 107 -27.74 -17.28 -2.85
C ASN A 107 -26.28 -16.91 -3.19
N GLY A 108 -25.42 -17.94 -3.24
CA GLY A 108 -24.00 -17.85 -3.59
C GLY A 108 -23.78 -17.08 -4.89
N VAL A 109 -23.51 -15.80 -4.74
CA VAL A 109 -23.07 -14.93 -5.83
C VAL A 109 -21.74 -15.46 -6.31
N HIS A 110 -21.69 -15.96 -7.55
CA HIS A 110 -20.42 -16.30 -8.17
C HIS A 110 -19.62 -15.04 -8.47
N VAL A 111 -18.37 -15.03 -8.01
CA VAL A 111 -17.45 -13.94 -8.28
C VAL A 111 -16.29 -14.39 -9.16
N THR A 112 -15.71 -13.46 -9.91
CA THR A 112 -14.51 -13.69 -10.72
C THR A 112 -13.47 -12.62 -10.42
N LEU A 113 -12.20 -13.02 -10.27
CA LEU A 113 -11.10 -12.10 -10.01
C LEU A 113 -11.01 -11.07 -11.14
N ALA A 114 -11.25 -9.81 -10.81
CA ALA A 114 -11.27 -8.71 -11.78
C ALA A 114 -9.98 -7.89 -11.73
N GLY A 115 -9.22 -7.95 -10.63
CA GLY A 115 -7.92 -7.31 -10.53
C GLY A 115 -7.47 -7.12 -9.09
N TYR A 116 -6.60 -6.14 -8.88
CA TYR A 116 -6.04 -5.80 -7.58
C TYR A 116 -6.07 -4.29 -7.34
N PHE A 117 -6.36 -3.91 -6.10
CA PHE A 117 -6.05 -2.59 -5.58
C PHE A 117 -4.68 -2.64 -4.91
N LEU A 118 -3.77 -1.78 -5.38
CA LEU A 118 -2.45 -1.59 -4.80
C LEU A 118 -2.44 -0.29 -4.02
N THR A 119 -2.07 -0.35 -2.76
CA THR A 119 -1.85 0.82 -1.91
C THR A 119 -0.42 0.79 -1.38
N VAL A 120 0.31 1.89 -1.55
CA VAL A 120 1.66 2.08 -1.03
C VAL A 120 1.65 3.23 -0.06
N LYS A 121 2.03 2.97 1.20
CA LYS A 121 2.03 3.94 2.29
C LYS A 121 3.45 4.18 2.78
N SER A 122 3.77 5.43 3.05
CA SER A 122 4.87 5.85 3.93
C SER A 122 4.31 6.82 4.97
N MET A 123 5.14 7.30 5.90
CA MET A 123 4.69 8.32 6.86
C MET A 123 4.20 9.63 6.22
N LYS A 124 4.57 9.93 4.96
CA LYS A 124 4.27 11.21 4.31
C LYS A 124 3.34 11.11 3.11
N GLU A 125 3.20 9.93 2.53
CA GLU A 125 2.48 9.77 1.27
C GLU A 125 1.76 8.42 1.21
N THR A 126 0.58 8.44 0.60
CA THR A 126 -0.18 7.25 0.23
C THR A 126 -0.45 7.34 -1.26
N VAL A 127 -0.11 6.29 -2.00
CA VAL A 127 -0.35 6.18 -3.44
C VAL A 127 -1.19 4.94 -3.69
N ASN A 128 -2.25 5.11 -4.48
CA ASN A 128 -3.18 4.03 -4.85
C ASN A 128 -3.12 3.78 -6.35
N ALA A 129 -3.24 2.52 -6.75
CA ALA A 129 -3.35 2.10 -8.15
C ALA A 129 -4.30 0.91 -8.28
N LYS A 130 -4.97 0.82 -9.43
CA LYS A 130 -5.75 -0.35 -9.84
C LYS A 130 -4.92 -1.14 -10.84
N LEU A 131 -4.80 -2.44 -10.63
CA LEU A 131 -4.03 -3.35 -11.47
C LEU A 131 -4.96 -4.41 -12.06
N GLU A 132 -4.90 -4.59 -13.37
CA GLU A 132 -5.74 -5.56 -14.07
C GLU A 132 -5.07 -6.94 -14.11
N VAL A 133 -5.88 -7.99 -14.12
CA VAL A 133 -5.42 -9.34 -14.48
C VAL A 133 -4.97 -9.38 -15.96
N PRO A 134 -3.95 -10.18 -16.31
CA PRO A 134 -3.30 -11.23 -15.53
C PRO A 134 -2.04 -10.75 -14.77
N SER A 135 -1.92 -9.47 -14.43
CA SER A 135 -0.72 -8.93 -13.79
C SER A 135 -0.34 -9.69 -12.52
N LYS A 136 0.94 -10.07 -12.42
CA LYS A 136 1.57 -10.72 -11.25
C LYS A 136 2.78 -9.94 -10.72
N LYS A 137 3.07 -8.80 -11.34
CA LYS A 137 4.20 -7.95 -10.99
C LYS A 137 3.86 -6.48 -11.26
N HIS A 138 4.46 -5.60 -10.49
CA HIS A 138 4.35 -4.16 -10.68
C HIS A 138 5.62 -3.47 -10.18
N ARG A 139 6.13 -2.48 -10.92
CA ARG A 139 7.33 -1.74 -10.53
C ARG A 139 6.94 -0.44 -9.86
N LEU A 140 7.27 -0.29 -8.58
CA LEU A 140 7.17 1.00 -7.91
C LEU A 140 8.33 1.89 -8.36
N THR A 141 8.04 3.15 -8.57
CA THR A 141 9.02 4.15 -9.01
C THR A 141 8.94 5.40 -8.15
N SER A 142 9.99 6.23 -8.22
CA SER A 142 10.07 7.51 -7.48
C SER A 142 10.01 7.36 -5.97
N LEU A 143 10.51 6.24 -5.43
CA LEU A 143 10.61 6.02 -4.00
C LEU A 143 11.62 6.98 -3.38
N LYS A 144 11.25 7.56 -2.24
CA LYS A 144 12.17 8.38 -1.43
C LYS A 144 13.23 7.47 -0.81
N PRO A 145 14.50 7.87 -0.80
CA PRO A 145 15.57 7.09 -0.17
C PRO A 145 15.35 6.91 1.34
N SER A 146 15.86 5.80 1.89
CA SER A 146 15.83 5.51 3.34
C SER A 146 14.48 5.79 4.00
N THR A 147 13.41 5.33 3.36
CA THR A 147 12.02 5.55 3.80
C THR A 147 11.33 4.21 3.97
N ASP A 148 10.65 4.03 5.10
CA ASP A 148 9.83 2.86 5.36
C ASP A 148 8.55 2.92 4.52
N TYR A 149 8.31 1.83 3.79
CA TYR A 149 7.12 1.64 2.97
C TYR A 149 6.35 0.41 3.44
N GLU A 150 5.03 0.54 3.50
CA GLU A 150 4.07 -0.55 3.64
C GLU A 150 3.27 -0.65 2.34
N VAL A 151 3.30 -1.82 1.71
CA VAL A 151 2.57 -2.10 0.48
C VAL A 151 1.46 -3.08 0.78
N ILE A 152 0.25 -2.73 0.38
CA ILE A 152 -0.96 -3.53 0.55
C ILE A 152 -1.51 -3.82 -0.83
N LEU A 153 -1.68 -5.11 -1.14
CA LEU A 153 -2.31 -5.59 -2.37
C LEU A 153 -3.58 -6.32 -2.02
N ARG A 154 -4.72 -5.84 -2.54
CA ARG A 154 -6.04 -6.43 -2.28
C ARG A 154 -6.69 -6.91 -3.57
N PRO A 155 -7.06 -8.20 -3.68
CA PRO A 155 -7.82 -8.67 -4.82
C PRO A 155 -9.25 -8.12 -4.76
N PHE A 156 -9.81 -7.79 -5.92
CA PHE A 156 -11.22 -7.47 -6.04
C PHE A 156 -11.87 -8.31 -7.14
N TYR A 157 -13.17 -8.54 -6.97
CA TYR A 157 -13.91 -9.50 -7.75
C TYR A 157 -15.17 -8.87 -8.33
N ALA A 158 -15.43 -9.17 -9.59
CA ALA A 158 -16.65 -8.81 -10.28
C ALA A 158 -17.71 -9.89 -10.03
N LYS A 159 -18.93 -9.45 -9.70
CA LYS A 159 -20.08 -10.32 -9.55
C LYS A 159 -20.54 -10.78 -10.94
N ASN A 160 -20.66 -12.10 -11.14
CA ASN A 160 -20.99 -12.71 -12.43
C ASN A 160 -20.13 -12.24 -13.62
N GLY A 161 -18.90 -11.75 -13.36
CA GLY A 161 -18.02 -11.18 -14.39
C GLY A 161 -18.41 -9.79 -14.88
N GLU A 162 -19.47 -9.17 -14.34
CA GLU A 162 -19.88 -7.81 -14.70
C GLU A 162 -19.13 -6.77 -13.86
N THR A 163 -18.47 -5.83 -14.53
CA THR A 163 -17.63 -4.80 -13.89
C THR A 163 -18.39 -3.53 -13.50
N ASN A 164 -19.69 -3.47 -13.81
CA ASN A 164 -20.58 -2.33 -13.55
C ASN A 164 -21.27 -2.39 -12.18
N GLU A 165 -21.18 -3.51 -11.46
CA GLU A 165 -21.67 -3.65 -10.09
C GLU A 165 -20.58 -3.30 -9.06
N MET A 166 -20.96 -3.07 -7.79
CA MET A 166 -20.00 -2.92 -6.70
C MET A 166 -19.12 -4.17 -6.62
N TYR A 167 -17.79 -3.98 -6.68
CA TYR A 167 -16.85 -5.07 -6.51
C TYR A 167 -16.88 -5.61 -5.09
N ARG A 168 -16.69 -6.92 -4.96
CA ARG A 168 -16.32 -7.53 -3.68
C ARG A 168 -14.81 -7.52 -3.51
N ILE A 169 -14.33 -7.37 -2.29
CA ILE A 169 -12.91 -7.38 -1.99
C ILE A 169 -12.53 -8.63 -1.20
N GLY A 170 -11.30 -9.11 -1.40
CA GLY A 170 -10.76 -10.23 -0.65
C GLY A 170 -9.70 -9.84 0.37
N ARG A 171 -9.10 -10.88 0.95
CA ARG A 171 -8.02 -10.77 1.91
C ARG A 171 -6.82 -10.02 1.31
N ALA A 172 -6.34 -9.01 2.02
CA ALA A 172 -5.14 -8.28 1.63
C ALA A 172 -3.86 -9.11 1.84
N SER A 173 -2.88 -8.88 0.97
CA SER A 173 -1.48 -9.27 1.18
C SER A 173 -0.65 -8.03 1.44
N THR A 174 0.30 -8.12 2.37
CA THR A 174 1.11 -6.97 2.79
C THR A 174 2.58 -7.31 2.84
N THR A 175 3.41 -6.33 2.51
CA THR A 175 4.86 -6.40 2.69
C THR A 175 5.40 -5.04 3.12
N LYS A 176 6.46 -5.06 3.94
CA LYS A 176 7.12 -3.86 4.45
C LYS A 176 8.58 -3.88 4.06
N PHE A 177 9.11 -2.75 3.64
CA PHE A 177 10.52 -2.62 3.32
C PHE A 177 11.03 -1.21 3.58
N LEU A 178 12.32 -1.12 3.87
CA LEU A 178 13.06 0.14 3.92
C LEU A 178 13.70 0.36 2.55
N SER A 179 13.39 1.48 1.89
CA SER A 179 14.03 1.81 0.61
C SER A 179 15.54 2.04 0.78
N PRO A 180 16.36 1.72 -0.24
CA PRO A 180 17.81 1.92 -0.15
C PRO A 180 18.17 3.36 0.19
N ALA A 181 19.27 3.51 0.94
CA ALA A 181 19.89 4.81 1.14
C ALA A 181 20.38 5.38 -0.21
N ALA A 182 20.43 6.70 -0.30
CA ALA A 182 21.02 7.41 -1.44
C ALA A 182 22.05 8.41 -0.96
N ALA A 183 22.78 9.03 -1.90
CA ALA A 183 23.71 10.08 -1.56
C ALA A 183 22.99 11.19 -0.76
N PRO A 184 23.55 11.60 0.39
CA PRO A 184 23.01 12.74 1.12
C PRO A 184 23.16 14.00 0.25
N PRO A 185 22.23 14.95 0.37
CA PRO A 185 22.40 16.26 -0.26
C PRO A 185 23.62 16.98 0.32
N ARG A 186 24.11 17.98 -0.43
CA ARG A 186 25.21 18.84 0.02
C ARG A 186 24.86 19.52 1.36
N PRO A 187 25.86 19.84 2.19
CA PRO A 187 25.65 20.65 3.38
C PRO A 187 24.90 21.95 3.06
N THR A 188 24.02 22.36 3.96
CA THR A 188 23.22 23.59 3.82
C THR A 188 24.11 24.82 3.85
N TYR A 189 25.13 24.82 4.70
CA TYR A 189 26.13 25.88 4.78
C TYR A 189 27.47 25.35 5.31
N VAL A 190 28.53 26.12 5.03
CA VAL A 190 29.87 25.92 5.57
C VAL A 190 30.40 27.29 6.01
N LEU A 191 30.75 27.43 7.28
CA LEU A 191 31.27 28.66 7.86
C LEU A 191 32.69 28.45 8.37
N PHE A 192 33.54 29.43 8.10
CA PHE A 192 34.92 29.48 8.58
C PHE A 192 35.04 30.56 9.64
N SER A 193 35.78 30.24 10.71
CA SER A 193 36.12 31.18 11.77
C SER A 193 37.62 31.20 11.95
N PHE A 194 38.17 32.40 12.04
CA PHE A 194 39.60 32.64 12.25
C PHE A 194 39.75 33.35 13.58
N ASP A 195 40.52 32.74 14.49
CA ASP A 195 40.91 33.41 15.73
C ASP A 195 42.27 34.07 15.52
N GLY A 196 42.32 35.40 15.60
CA GLY A 196 43.57 36.16 15.48
C GLY A 196 44.60 35.81 16.55
N ARG A 197 44.19 35.16 17.65
CA ARG A 197 45.09 34.62 18.68
C ARG A 197 45.67 33.25 18.31
N ARG A 198 45.11 32.56 17.31
CA ARG A 198 45.51 31.22 16.84
C ARG A 198 45.63 31.18 15.31
N PRO A 199 46.64 31.85 14.73
CA PRO A 199 46.75 32.07 13.28
C PRO A 199 46.98 30.81 12.44
N ARG A 200 47.17 29.64 13.07
CA ARG A 200 47.31 28.33 12.40
C ARG A 200 46.10 27.42 12.61
N GLU A 201 45.04 27.89 13.26
CA GLU A 201 43.80 27.16 13.48
C GLU A 201 42.66 27.79 12.66
N ILE A 202 41.83 26.93 12.07
CA ILE A 202 40.62 27.34 11.36
C ILE A 202 39.46 26.57 11.99
N GLY A 203 38.48 27.29 12.53
CA GLY A 203 37.25 26.68 13.02
C GLY A 203 36.27 26.49 11.87
N LEU A 204 35.81 25.25 11.66
CA LEU A 204 34.85 24.89 10.61
C LEU A 204 33.50 24.53 11.23
N THR A 205 32.43 25.19 10.81
CA THR A 205 31.05 24.80 11.16
C THR A 205 30.30 24.39 9.89
N VAL A 206 29.73 23.19 9.89
CA VAL A 206 28.99 22.64 8.75
C VAL A 206 27.53 22.44 9.15
N GLY A 207 26.62 22.98 8.35
CA GLY A 207 25.18 22.83 8.53
C GLY A 207 24.67 21.61 7.78
N ASP A 208 24.04 20.68 8.49
CA ASP A 208 23.37 19.53 7.89
C ASP A 208 22.14 19.94 7.07
N SER A 209 21.82 19.17 6.04
CA SER A 209 20.49 19.17 5.41
C SER A 209 19.47 18.49 6.34
N LEU A 210 18.18 18.85 6.23
CA LEU A 210 17.10 18.13 6.92
C LEU A 210 16.79 16.75 6.31
N ILE A 211 17.25 16.52 5.08
CA ILE A 211 17.10 15.27 4.35
C ILE A 211 18.47 14.58 4.32
N HIS A 212 18.56 13.37 4.89
CA HIS A 212 19.82 12.62 4.95
C HIS A 212 19.93 11.49 3.96
N ASN A 213 18.80 11.02 3.42
CA ASN A 213 18.74 9.85 2.55
C ASN A 213 19.40 8.58 3.14
N GLY A 214 19.55 8.50 4.47
CA GLY A 214 20.23 7.41 5.18
C GLY A 214 20.65 7.78 6.60
N GLY A 215 21.35 6.86 7.26
CA GLY A 215 21.94 7.09 8.59
C GLY A 215 23.09 8.11 8.54
N ARG A 216 23.20 8.95 9.57
CA ARG A 216 24.25 9.97 9.69
C ARG A 216 25.53 9.35 10.26
N THR A 217 26.66 9.62 9.61
CA THR A 217 27.99 9.17 10.06
C THR A 217 29.00 10.31 10.24
N GLY A 218 28.76 11.48 9.64
CA GLY A 218 29.60 12.68 9.76
C GLY A 218 29.90 13.34 8.42
N HIS A 219 30.81 14.31 8.42
CA HIS A 219 31.26 14.99 7.21
C HIS A 219 32.66 14.56 6.81
N ARG A 220 32.89 14.41 5.50
CA ARG A 220 34.23 14.24 4.93
C ARG A 220 34.78 15.60 4.54
N VAL A 221 35.80 16.07 5.24
CA VAL A 221 36.52 17.33 4.95
C VAL A 221 37.84 16.99 4.25
N ARG A 222 38.22 17.78 3.25
CA ARG A 222 39.53 17.75 2.60
C ARG A 222 40.04 19.19 2.52
N TRP A 223 41.30 19.42 2.88
CA TRP A 223 42.00 20.71 2.85
C TRP A 223 43.35 20.57 2.17
#